data_AF-A0A0A8L2W1-F1
#
_entry.id   AF-A0A0A8L2W1-F1
#
_cell.length_a   1.000
_cell.length_b   1.000
_cell.length_c   1.000
_cell.angle_alpha   90.00
_cell.angle_beta   90.00
_cell.angle_gamma   90.00
#
_symmetry.space_group_name_H-M   'P 1'
#
loop_
_entity.id
_entity.type
_entity.pdbx_description
1 polymer ?
#
loop_
_entity_poly.entity_id
_entity_poly.type
_entity_poly.pdbx_seq_one_letter_code
_entity_poly.pdbx_strand_id
1 'polypeptide(L)'
;MSDAFVESLNEMIQKLLNYKPGSRTLSNVIKLCQTLGLESFVDQIDSTKSRLSIASNIVVIDIDYENEMETILDVKLVLASNFDKFNYFNEKGENILLTSLSDVQDLKAFHHNLKFLVFLDSFSNIDIESGHTSLDLFKYYSDLPKMLQEFLVDQKLPFKVRTNENSTFGISIYDSDGVNRIMSVGLEVTPNLDRPFYEYVYDSKLKDWLNESSDASTQGISLVLKFAEPVVFPETWLSPEILIDEKPKLFELPHQSQLKHTIKLQNELTSEMLLLDSFRISNEDISLLPDFLKWYNWHKIVLEELFKLIMQENFNNISNSSSGTTQSKPRRRSSVLSNRRPSMTDSMMLRDSGILQYTLKEILDQPVISDGEDEDMDIDKEKQLHIVLNEEFVYLGKQQSCSYHDNDEEAWKTFVDCLKSKFV
;
A
#
# COMPACT_ATOMS: atom_id res chain seq x y z
N MET A 1 18.76 17.14 10.55
CA MET A 1 18.50 17.82 9.26
C MET A 1 19.48 17.24 8.27
N SER A 2 18.99 16.34 7.44
CA SER A 2 19.77 15.75 6.35
C SER A 2 19.90 16.80 5.24
N ASP A 3 21.06 16.87 4.58
CA ASP A 3 21.34 17.88 3.56
C ASP A 3 20.51 17.57 2.31
N ALA A 4 19.78 18.55 1.78
CA ALA A 4 18.95 18.39 0.58
C ALA A 4 19.76 17.90 -0.63
N PHE A 5 21.09 18.16 -0.65
CA PHE A 5 22.00 17.58 -1.62
C PHE A 5 22.13 16.06 -1.46
N VAL A 6 22.24 15.55 -0.22
CA VAL A 6 22.36 14.13 0.08
C VAL A 6 21.07 13.39 -0.23
N GLU A 7 19.91 13.97 0.08
CA GLU A 7 18.60 13.41 -0.29
C GLU A 7 18.43 13.34 -1.82
N SER A 8 18.76 14.42 -2.53
CA SER A 8 18.69 14.46 -4.00
C SER A 8 19.68 13.50 -4.66
N LEU A 9 20.89 13.35 -4.10
CA LEU A 9 21.89 12.41 -4.57
C LEU A 9 21.42 10.97 -4.32
N ASN A 10 20.87 10.67 -3.15
CA ASN A 10 20.27 9.37 -2.84
C ASN A 10 19.10 9.06 -3.78
N GLU A 11 18.23 10.03 -4.08
CA GLU A 11 17.17 9.84 -5.07
C GLU A 11 17.72 9.56 -6.48
N MET A 12 18.76 10.27 -6.92
CA MET A 12 19.40 10.01 -8.20
C MET A 12 20.07 8.64 -8.22
N ILE A 13 20.77 8.26 -7.14
CA ILE A 13 21.39 6.94 -6.99
C ILE A 13 20.31 5.86 -7.02
N GLN A 14 19.20 6.01 -6.30
CA GLN A 14 18.09 5.06 -6.34
C GLN A 14 17.45 4.98 -7.73
N LYS A 15 17.28 6.11 -8.43
CA LYS A 15 16.78 6.13 -9.82
C LYS A 15 17.77 5.48 -10.81
N LEU A 16 19.08 5.62 -10.58
CA LEU A 16 20.14 5.00 -11.38
C LEU A 16 20.32 3.51 -11.06
N LEU A 17 20.13 3.08 -9.81
CA LEU A 17 20.08 1.68 -9.39
C LEU A 17 18.83 0.99 -9.94
N ASN A 18 17.70 1.70 -9.99
CA ASN A 18 16.47 1.25 -10.64
C ASN A 18 16.51 1.40 -12.17
N TYR A 19 17.57 1.98 -12.75
CA TYR A 19 17.73 2.13 -14.19
C TYR A 19 17.93 0.75 -14.82
N LYS A 20 17.20 0.50 -15.92
CA LYS A 20 17.01 -0.79 -16.57
C LYS A 20 18.22 -1.71 -16.41
N PRO A 21 18.09 -2.80 -15.64
CA PRO A 21 19.18 -3.74 -15.52
C PRO A 21 19.32 -4.35 -16.93
N GLY A 22 20.54 -4.23 -17.48
CA GLY A 22 20.81 -4.48 -18.89
C GLY A 22 20.51 -5.92 -19.32
N SER A 23 21.00 -6.32 -20.49
CA SER A 23 20.96 -7.71 -20.92
C SER A 23 21.62 -8.62 -19.87
N ARG A 24 21.21 -9.90 -19.81
CA ARG A 24 21.69 -10.92 -18.86
C ARG A 24 23.17 -11.34 -18.99
N THR A 25 24.03 -10.54 -19.61
CA THR A 25 25.43 -10.89 -19.79
C THR A 25 26.11 -11.03 -18.43
N LEU A 26 27.11 -11.92 -18.36
CA LEU A 26 27.88 -12.14 -17.14
C LEU A 26 28.44 -10.83 -16.56
N SER A 27 28.92 -9.95 -17.44
CA SER A 27 29.42 -8.63 -17.03
C SER A 27 28.36 -7.78 -16.35
N ASN A 28 27.10 -7.85 -16.77
CA ASN A 28 26.02 -7.08 -16.17
C ASN A 28 25.57 -7.69 -14.84
N VAL A 29 25.55 -9.02 -14.71
CA VAL A 29 25.30 -9.71 -13.44
C VAL A 29 26.38 -9.34 -12.40
N ILE A 30 27.65 -9.38 -12.77
CA ILE A 30 28.77 -9.00 -11.88
C ILE A 30 28.63 -7.54 -11.45
N LYS A 31 28.38 -6.61 -12.39
CA LYS A 31 28.20 -5.18 -12.07
C LYS A 31 27.02 -4.96 -11.14
N LEU A 32 25.91 -5.67 -11.35
CA LEU A 32 24.75 -5.59 -10.48
C LEU A 32 25.08 -6.03 -9.05
N CYS A 33 25.79 -7.15 -8.90
CA CYS A 33 26.23 -7.64 -7.59
C CYS A 33 27.15 -6.62 -6.90
N GLN A 34 28.11 -6.05 -7.62
CA GLN A 34 28.99 -4.99 -7.11
C GLN A 34 28.22 -3.74 -6.68
N THR A 35 27.18 -3.33 -7.41
CA THR A 35 26.33 -2.18 -7.01
C THR A 35 25.53 -2.42 -5.74
N LEU A 36 25.26 -3.68 -5.41
CA LEU A 36 24.60 -4.08 -4.17
C LEU A 36 25.59 -4.37 -3.03
N GLY A 37 26.89 -4.13 -3.24
CA GLY A 37 27.93 -4.37 -2.23
C GLY A 37 28.28 -5.85 -2.02
N LEU A 38 27.92 -6.72 -2.96
CA LEU A 38 28.23 -8.14 -2.91
C LEU A 38 29.63 -8.42 -3.43
N GLU A 39 30.35 -9.31 -2.76
CA GLU A 39 31.61 -9.84 -3.27
C GLU A 39 31.32 -10.86 -4.36
N SER A 40 32.14 -10.87 -5.42
CA SER A 40 31.98 -11.82 -6.52
C SER A 40 33.33 -12.35 -6.98
N PHE A 41 33.37 -13.65 -7.26
CA PHE A 41 34.53 -14.36 -7.79
C PHE A 41 34.11 -15.28 -8.94
N VAL A 42 35.01 -15.45 -9.91
CA VAL A 42 34.77 -16.30 -11.07
C VAL A 42 35.81 -17.39 -11.09
N ASP A 43 35.35 -18.63 -10.97
CA ASP A 43 36.18 -19.83 -10.98
C ASP A 43 35.87 -20.66 -12.23
N GLN A 44 36.91 -21.21 -12.86
CA GLN A 44 36.75 -22.14 -13.97
C GLN A 44 36.54 -23.55 -13.41
N ILE A 45 35.36 -24.12 -13.60
CA ILE A 45 35.06 -25.49 -13.16
C ILE A 45 35.71 -26.48 -14.14
N ASP A 46 35.46 -26.27 -15.44
CA ASP A 46 35.91 -27.16 -16.53
C ASP A 46 36.30 -26.34 -17.78
N SER A 47 36.76 -27.01 -18.83
CA SER A 47 37.08 -26.36 -20.13
C SER A 47 35.89 -25.59 -20.74
N THR A 48 34.66 -26.05 -20.49
CA THR A 48 33.43 -25.47 -21.06
C THR A 48 32.54 -24.75 -20.06
N LYS A 49 32.82 -24.87 -18.75
CA LYS A 49 31.97 -24.33 -17.68
C LYS A 49 32.77 -23.46 -16.72
N SER A 50 32.17 -22.35 -16.34
CA SER A 50 32.67 -21.49 -15.28
C SER A 50 31.57 -21.19 -14.26
N ARG A 51 31.98 -20.87 -13.04
CA ARG A 51 31.11 -20.51 -11.92
C ARG A 51 31.35 -19.06 -11.54
N LEU A 52 30.27 -18.30 -11.44
CA LEU A 52 30.25 -17.02 -10.75
C LEU A 52 29.68 -17.26 -9.36
N SER A 53 30.51 -17.09 -8.35
CA SER A 53 30.06 -17.15 -6.96
C SER A 53 29.95 -15.74 -6.40
N ILE A 54 28.86 -15.48 -5.72
CA ILE A 54 28.50 -14.19 -5.14
C ILE A 54 28.32 -14.41 -3.65
N ALA A 55 28.93 -13.59 -2.82
CA ALA A 55 28.90 -13.75 -1.37
C ALA A 55 28.59 -12.42 -0.66
N SER A 56 27.95 -12.55 0.50
CA SER A 56 27.73 -11.50 1.49
C SER A 56 27.93 -12.10 2.88
N ASN A 57 27.32 -11.53 3.93
CA ASN A 57 27.54 -11.99 5.30
C ASN A 57 26.95 -13.39 5.53
N ILE A 58 25.71 -13.61 5.09
CA ILE A 58 24.98 -14.88 5.22
C ILE A 58 24.80 -15.54 3.84
N VAL A 59 24.56 -14.75 2.79
CA VAL A 59 24.17 -15.26 1.48
C VAL A 59 25.37 -15.65 0.62
N VAL A 60 25.35 -16.86 0.05
CA VAL A 60 26.26 -17.31 -1.01
C VAL A 60 25.45 -17.84 -2.20
N ILE A 61 25.67 -17.30 -3.40
CA ILE A 61 25.00 -17.70 -4.63
C ILE A 61 26.03 -18.17 -5.64
N ASP A 62 25.95 -19.44 -6.05
CA ASP A 62 26.76 -20.00 -7.13
C ASP A 62 25.95 -20.03 -8.43
N ILE A 63 26.46 -19.43 -9.50
CA ILE A 63 25.85 -19.39 -10.83
C ILE A 63 26.78 -20.09 -11.82
N ASP A 64 26.36 -21.22 -12.35
CA ASP A 64 27.12 -21.96 -13.37
C ASP A 64 26.71 -21.52 -14.77
N TYR A 65 27.68 -21.27 -15.64
CA TYR A 65 27.44 -20.85 -17.03
C TYR A 65 28.40 -21.53 -18.02
N GLU A 66 27.96 -21.59 -19.28
CA GLU A 66 28.73 -22.13 -20.39
C GLU A 66 29.62 -21.03 -21.01
N ASN A 67 30.91 -21.32 -21.16
CA ASN A 67 31.94 -20.35 -21.58
C ASN A 67 31.72 -19.80 -22.99
N GLU A 68 31.14 -20.59 -23.89
CA GLU A 68 31.01 -20.23 -25.32
C GLU A 68 29.72 -19.47 -25.64
N MET A 69 28.65 -19.71 -24.88
CA MET A 69 27.29 -19.23 -25.17
C MET A 69 26.78 -18.20 -24.15
N GLU A 70 27.50 -17.96 -23.05
CA GLU A 70 27.04 -17.19 -21.88
C GLU A 70 25.65 -17.65 -21.39
N THR A 71 25.33 -18.93 -21.57
CA THR A 71 24.08 -19.54 -21.12
C THR A 71 24.22 -19.96 -19.67
N ILE A 72 23.20 -19.64 -18.87
CA ILE A 72 23.15 -19.99 -17.46
C ILE A 72 22.62 -21.42 -17.36
N LEU A 73 23.39 -22.27 -16.68
CA LEU A 73 23.12 -23.70 -16.57
C LEU A 73 22.44 -24.03 -15.25
N ASP A 74 22.90 -23.44 -14.15
CA ASP A 74 22.37 -23.69 -12.81
C ASP A 74 22.62 -22.48 -11.89
N VAL A 75 21.79 -22.36 -10.85
CA VAL A 75 21.96 -21.36 -9.79
C VAL A 75 21.69 -22.01 -8.45
N LYS A 76 22.63 -21.96 -7.52
CA LYS A 76 22.49 -22.51 -6.18
C LYS A 76 22.60 -21.43 -5.12
N LEU A 77 21.61 -21.34 -4.24
CA LEU A 77 21.67 -20.51 -3.04
C LEU A 77 22.12 -21.37 -1.85
N VAL A 78 23.14 -20.89 -1.13
CA VAL A 78 23.67 -21.47 0.10
C VAL A 78 23.68 -20.37 1.15
N LEU A 79 23.12 -20.65 2.33
CA LEU A 79 23.15 -19.74 3.46
C LEU A 79 24.22 -20.22 4.46
N ALA A 80 25.04 -19.30 4.96
CA ALA A 80 26.07 -19.59 5.96
C ALA A 80 25.45 -20.00 7.32
N SER A 81 24.23 -19.55 7.58
CA SER A 81 23.44 -19.89 8.76
C SER A 81 22.25 -20.80 8.42
N ASN A 82 22.06 -21.86 9.20
CA ASN A 82 20.96 -22.83 9.10
C ASN A 82 20.72 -23.37 7.68
N PHE A 83 21.46 -24.42 7.37
CA PHE A 83 21.37 -25.25 6.17
C PHE A 83 19.91 -25.61 5.76
N ASP A 84 19.63 -25.37 4.47
CA ASP A 84 18.56 -25.96 3.64
C ASP A 84 17.09 -25.54 3.83
N LYS A 85 16.74 -24.62 4.75
CA LYS A 85 15.31 -24.31 5.01
C LYS A 85 14.72 -23.12 4.26
N PHE A 86 15.55 -22.22 3.73
CA PHE A 86 15.02 -21.07 3.00
C PHE A 86 14.45 -21.50 1.65
N ASN A 87 13.16 -21.22 1.44
CA ASN A 87 12.48 -21.63 0.21
C ASN A 87 12.70 -20.61 -0.92
N TYR A 88 13.64 -20.93 -1.83
CA TYR A 88 13.87 -20.20 -3.07
C TYR A 88 13.28 -20.89 -4.31
N PHE A 89 12.31 -21.78 -4.10
CA PHE A 89 11.53 -22.40 -5.15
C PHE A 89 10.12 -21.81 -5.19
N ASN A 90 9.54 -21.73 -6.39
CA ASN A 90 8.13 -21.38 -6.55
C ASN A 90 7.24 -22.61 -6.31
N GLU A 91 5.91 -22.43 -6.37
CA GLU A 91 4.94 -23.53 -6.18
C GLU A 91 5.08 -24.68 -7.20
N LYS A 92 5.70 -24.43 -8.35
CA LYS A 92 5.99 -25.45 -9.38
C LYS A 92 7.28 -26.22 -9.12
N GLY A 93 8.04 -25.85 -8.08
CA GLY A 93 9.36 -26.40 -7.80
C GLY A 93 10.46 -25.84 -8.71
N GLU A 94 10.22 -24.71 -9.38
CA GLU A 94 11.22 -24.03 -10.20
C GLU A 94 12.05 -23.09 -9.32
N ASN A 95 13.35 -23.03 -9.60
CA ASN A 95 14.30 -22.19 -8.87
C ASN A 95 14.13 -20.72 -9.29
N ILE A 96 13.69 -19.88 -8.36
CA ILE A 96 13.37 -18.47 -8.59
C ILE A 96 14.54 -17.70 -9.20
N LEU A 97 15.76 -17.94 -8.69
CA LEU A 97 16.96 -17.24 -9.14
C LEU A 97 17.34 -17.67 -10.56
N LEU A 98 17.32 -18.98 -10.85
CA LEU A 98 17.58 -19.52 -12.18
C LEU A 98 16.54 -19.01 -13.20
N THR A 99 15.25 -19.09 -12.86
CA THR A 99 14.17 -18.64 -13.73
C THR A 99 14.25 -17.14 -14.01
N SER A 100 14.59 -16.34 -12.99
CA SER A 100 14.75 -14.88 -13.14
C SER A 100 15.91 -14.46 -14.06
N LEU A 101 16.85 -15.38 -14.31
CA LEU A 101 17.99 -15.19 -15.20
C LEU A 101 17.80 -15.84 -16.59
N SER A 102 17.01 -16.91 -16.67
CA SER A 102 16.84 -17.73 -17.87
C SER A 102 15.65 -17.31 -18.73
N ASP A 103 14.52 -17.00 -18.11
CA ASP A 103 13.23 -16.82 -18.80
C ASP A 103 12.90 -15.34 -19.08
N VAL A 104 13.51 -14.42 -18.32
CA VAL A 104 13.28 -12.98 -18.45
C VAL A 104 14.37 -12.35 -19.31
N GLN A 105 13.98 -11.52 -20.29
CA GLN A 105 14.94 -10.86 -21.18
C GLN A 105 15.80 -9.79 -20.48
N ASP A 106 15.32 -9.26 -19.36
CA ASP A 106 16.02 -8.26 -18.55
C ASP A 106 16.39 -8.82 -17.17
N LEU A 107 17.37 -8.17 -16.54
CA LEU A 107 17.84 -8.53 -15.21
C LEU A 107 16.92 -8.02 -14.09
N LYS A 108 15.67 -7.64 -14.39
CA LYS A 108 14.79 -6.94 -13.44
C LYS A 108 14.29 -7.86 -12.34
N ALA A 109 13.84 -9.05 -12.70
CA ALA A 109 13.41 -10.06 -11.74
C ALA A 109 14.59 -10.49 -10.87
N PHE A 110 15.76 -10.73 -11.48
CA PHE A 110 16.97 -11.10 -10.74
C PHE A 110 17.43 -9.99 -9.79
N HIS A 111 17.45 -8.73 -10.24
CA HIS A 111 17.77 -7.59 -9.38
C HIS A 111 16.80 -7.47 -8.19
N HIS A 112 15.50 -7.61 -8.43
CA HIS A 112 14.52 -7.59 -7.35
C HIS A 112 14.79 -8.69 -6.31
N ASN A 113 15.03 -9.92 -6.78
CA ASN A 113 15.31 -11.05 -5.90
C ASN A 113 16.61 -10.88 -5.12
N LEU A 114 17.67 -10.41 -5.79
CA LEU A 114 18.96 -10.19 -5.17
C LEU A 114 18.91 -9.06 -4.13
N LYS A 115 18.18 -7.98 -4.42
CA LYS A 115 17.95 -6.88 -3.46
C LYS A 115 17.20 -7.38 -2.22
N PHE A 116 16.24 -8.29 -2.38
CA PHE A 116 15.53 -8.89 -1.26
C PHE A 116 16.44 -9.79 -0.41
N LEU A 117 17.28 -10.61 -1.03
CA LEU A 117 18.26 -11.44 -0.31
C LEU A 117 19.26 -10.58 0.47
N VAL A 118 19.79 -9.52 -0.15
CA VAL A 118 20.68 -8.55 0.51
C VAL A 118 19.98 -7.84 1.67
N PHE A 119 18.70 -7.52 1.53
CA PHE A 119 17.90 -6.96 2.62
C PHE A 119 17.82 -7.92 3.80
N LEU A 120 17.45 -9.19 3.58
CA LEU A 120 17.39 -10.18 4.66
C LEU A 120 18.76 -10.37 5.32
N ASP A 121 19.83 -10.41 4.53
CA ASP A 121 21.20 -10.54 5.03
C ASP A 121 21.63 -9.35 5.90
N SER A 122 21.31 -8.13 5.47
CA SER A 122 21.70 -6.90 6.17
C SER A 122 21.04 -6.73 7.54
N PHE A 123 19.83 -7.29 7.71
CA PHE A 123 19.04 -7.13 8.94
C PHE A 123 18.94 -8.41 9.78
N SER A 124 19.48 -9.52 9.29
CA SER A 124 19.63 -10.75 10.09
C SER A 124 20.86 -10.62 10.98
N ASN A 125 20.66 -10.72 12.28
CA ASN A 125 21.76 -10.86 13.23
C ASN A 125 21.88 -12.35 13.51
N ILE A 126 22.94 -12.98 13.02
CA ILE A 126 23.20 -14.40 13.29
C ILE A 126 24.58 -14.51 13.90
N ASP A 127 24.61 -14.47 15.22
CA ASP A 127 25.84 -14.68 15.96
C ASP A 127 26.00 -16.18 16.24
N ILE A 128 26.71 -16.85 15.35
CA ILE A 128 26.97 -18.29 15.41
C ILE A 128 27.86 -18.64 16.61
N GLU A 129 28.64 -17.68 17.14
CA GLU A 129 29.66 -17.94 18.15
C GLU A 129 29.20 -17.66 19.59
N SER A 130 28.23 -16.76 19.81
CA SER A 130 27.89 -16.28 21.16
C SER A 130 26.74 -17.02 21.85
N GLY A 131 26.02 -17.91 21.16
CA GLY A 131 24.89 -18.66 21.76
C GLY A 131 23.70 -17.79 22.18
N HIS A 132 23.69 -16.50 21.82
CA HIS A 132 22.56 -15.62 22.00
C HIS A 132 21.49 -15.87 20.92
N THR A 133 20.22 -15.85 21.32
CA THR A 133 19.07 -15.89 20.40
C THR A 133 19.13 -14.65 19.53
N SER A 134 19.45 -14.84 18.27
CA SER A 134 19.67 -13.76 17.31
C SER A 134 18.65 -13.90 16.19
N LEU A 135 18.11 -12.77 15.72
CA LEU A 135 16.98 -12.75 14.80
C LEU A 135 17.43 -13.19 13.40
N ASP A 136 16.94 -14.35 12.98
CA ASP A 136 17.14 -14.91 11.64
C ASP A 136 15.95 -14.56 10.74
N LEU A 137 16.09 -13.53 9.90
CA LEU A 137 15.01 -13.11 9.00
C LEU A 137 14.76 -14.11 7.86
N PHE A 138 15.76 -14.92 7.48
CA PHE A 138 15.55 -15.98 6.49
C PHE A 138 14.61 -17.05 7.04
N LYS A 139 14.80 -17.47 8.29
CA LYS A 139 13.90 -18.37 9.00
C LYS A 139 12.51 -17.74 9.16
N TYR A 140 12.45 -16.53 9.73
CA TYR A 140 11.18 -15.83 9.97
C TYR A 140 10.36 -15.69 8.67
N TYR A 141 10.98 -15.23 7.58
CA TYR A 141 10.31 -15.07 6.30
C TYR A 141 9.87 -16.40 5.67
N SER A 142 10.62 -17.48 5.89
CA SER A 142 10.25 -18.81 5.38
C SER A 142 9.04 -19.40 6.10
N ASP A 143 8.92 -19.14 7.40
CA ASP A 143 7.83 -19.66 8.24
C ASP A 143 6.57 -18.78 8.15
N LEU A 144 6.72 -17.47 7.90
CA LEU A 144 5.65 -16.48 7.87
C LEU A 144 4.44 -16.87 6.99
N PRO A 145 4.59 -17.36 5.75
CA PRO A 145 3.46 -17.75 4.91
C PRO A 145 2.57 -18.82 5.56
N LYS A 146 3.20 -19.81 6.21
CA LYS A 146 2.49 -20.89 6.89
C LYS A 146 1.78 -20.36 8.13
N MET A 147 2.46 -19.55 8.93
CA MET A 147 1.87 -18.90 10.11
C MET A 147 0.67 -18.03 9.73
N LEU A 148 0.78 -17.23 8.67
CA LEU A 148 -0.31 -16.44 8.12
C LEU A 148 -1.47 -17.31 7.67
N GLN A 149 -1.21 -18.41 6.95
CA GLN A 149 -2.26 -19.31 6.49
C GLN A 149 -3.02 -19.95 7.66
N GLU A 150 -2.31 -20.41 8.69
CA GLU A 150 -2.91 -20.97 9.92
C GLU A 150 -3.75 -19.91 10.65
N PHE A 151 -3.21 -18.70 10.80
CA PHE A 151 -3.91 -17.59 11.44
C PHE A 151 -5.21 -17.22 10.72
N LEU A 152 -5.20 -17.11 9.39
CA LEU A 152 -6.40 -16.79 8.61
C LEU A 152 -7.47 -17.88 8.72
N VAL A 153 -7.07 -19.16 8.76
CA VAL A 153 -7.99 -20.28 8.97
C VAL A 153 -8.62 -20.22 10.36
N ASP A 154 -7.84 -19.92 11.40
CA ASP A 154 -8.35 -19.78 12.76
C ASP A 154 -9.31 -18.59 12.93
N GLN A 155 -9.09 -17.52 12.15
CA GLN A 155 -10.00 -16.37 12.04
C GLN A 155 -11.21 -16.63 11.13
N LYS A 156 -11.35 -17.85 10.60
CA LYS A 156 -12.42 -18.28 9.67
C LYS A 156 -12.50 -17.42 8.41
N LEU A 157 -11.37 -16.92 7.94
CA LEU A 157 -11.30 -16.13 6.73
C LEU A 157 -10.98 -17.03 5.53
N PRO A 158 -11.71 -16.94 4.42
CA PRO A 158 -11.56 -17.83 3.28
C PRO A 158 -10.44 -17.34 2.35
N PHE A 159 -9.26 -17.01 2.88
CA PHE A 159 -8.14 -16.53 2.07
C PHE A 159 -7.01 -17.56 1.99
N LYS A 160 -6.28 -17.51 0.88
CA LYS A 160 -5.16 -18.41 0.59
C LYS A 160 -3.85 -17.63 0.52
N VAL A 161 -2.82 -18.13 1.20
CA VAL A 161 -1.47 -17.55 1.16
C VAL A 161 -0.64 -18.32 0.14
N ARG A 162 0.02 -17.59 -0.76
CA ARG A 162 0.96 -18.10 -1.76
C ARG A 162 2.29 -17.40 -1.64
N THR A 163 3.34 -18.03 -2.15
CA THR A 163 4.68 -17.48 -2.13
C THR A 163 5.35 -17.56 -3.48
N ASN A 164 6.35 -16.70 -3.67
CA ASN A 164 7.35 -16.85 -4.72
C ASN A 164 6.76 -16.83 -6.15
N GLU A 165 5.71 -16.03 -6.35
CA GLU A 165 4.99 -15.96 -7.62
C GLU A 165 5.78 -15.21 -8.69
N ASN A 166 5.57 -15.59 -9.95
CA ASN A 166 6.23 -14.99 -11.12
C ASN A 166 7.77 -14.93 -11.00
N SER A 167 8.36 -15.92 -10.32
CA SER A 167 9.80 -16.00 -10.09
C SER A 167 10.34 -14.77 -9.36
N THR A 168 9.56 -14.24 -8.42
CA THR A 168 9.95 -13.17 -7.51
C THR A 168 9.68 -13.56 -6.06
N PHE A 169 10.62 -13.28 -5.16
CA PHE A 169 10.37 -13.46 -3.72
C PHE A 169 9.22 -12.57 -3.28
N GLY A 170 8.26 -13.16 -2.58
CA GLY A 170 7.06 -12.45 -2.13
C GLY A 170 6.09 -13.37 -1.43
N ILE A 171 5.30 -12.80 -0.52
CA ILE A 171 4.15 -13.46 0.09
C ILE A 171 2.91 -12.73 -0.42
N SER A 172 1.96 -13.47 -0.97
CA SER A 172 0.72 -12.94 -1.54
C SER A 172 -0.48 -13.61 -0.88
N ILE A 173 -1.52 -12.83 -0.60
CA ILE A 173 -2.82 -13.30 -0.11
C ILE A 173 -3.83 -13.20 -1.25
N TYR A 174 -4.54 -14.31 -1.48
CA TYR A 174 -5.55 -14.49 -2.51
C TYR A 174 -6.92 -14.69 -1.92
N ASP A 175 -7.93 -14.44 -2.76
CA ASP A 175 -9.32 -14.83 -2.50
C ASP A 175 -9.49 -16.36 -2.27
N SER A 176 -10.71 -16.75 -1.91
CA SER A 176 -11.10 -18.13 -1.62
C SER A 176 -10.86 -19.08 -2.79
N ASP A 177 -11.04 -18.58 -4.01
CA ASP A 177 -10.82 -19.33 -5.24
C ASP A 177 -9.33 -19.44 -5.60
N GLY A 178 -8.48 -18.56 -5.06
CA GLY A 178 -7.05 -18.51 -5.38
C GLY A 178 -6.78 -17.86 -6.74
N VAL A 179 -7.68 -17.00 -7.22
CA VAL A 179 -7.63 -16.39 -8.55
C VAL A 179 -7.18 -14.94 -8.44
N ASN A 180 -7.83 -14.15 -7.59
CA ASN A 180 -7.52 -12.73 -7.46
C ASN A 180 -6.56 -12.50 -6.29
N ARG A 181 -5.42 -11.87 -6.59
CA ARG A 181 -4.48 -11.41 -5.56
C ARG A 181 -5.11 -10.20 -4.86
N ILE A 182 -5.27 -10.31 -3.55
CA ILE A 182 -5.83 -9.25 -2.72
C ILE A 182 -4.72 -8.34 -2.20
N MET A 183 -3.65 -8.94 -1.70
CA MET A 183 -2.60 -8.22 -0.98
C MET A 183 -1.26 -8.94 -1.09
N SER A 184 -0.16 -8.20 -0.99
CA SER A 184 1.18 -8.73 -0.76
C SER A 184 1.69 -8.33 0.61
N VAL A 185 2.39 -9.24 1.27
CA VAL A 185 3.08 -9.02 2.54
C VAL A 185 4.58 -9.02 2.26
N GLY A 186 5.25 -7.93 2.63
CA GLY A 186 6.68 -7.74 2.43
C GLY A 186 7.37 -7.18 3.66
N LEU A 187 8.69 -7.08 3.59
CA LEU A 187 9.51 -6.38 4.56
C LEU A 187 10.16 -5.18 3.88
N GLU A 188 10.12 -4.02 4.52
CA GLU A 188 10.77 -2.82 4.03
C GLU A 188 11.53 -2.08 5.13
N VAL A 189 12.49 -1.25 4.72
CA VAL A 189 13.21 -0.37 5.62
C VAL A 189 12.27 0.73 6.12
N THR A 190 12.25 0.93 7.44
CA THR A 190 11.45 1.95 8.11
C THR A 190 12.29 3.21 8.34
N PRO A 191 11.79 4.42 8.05
CA PRO A 191 12.49 5.67 8.34
C PRO A 191 12.64 5.92 9.84
N ASN A 192 11.72 5.40 10.67
CA ASN A 192 11.82 5.39 12.13
C ASN A 192 12.64 4.17 12.59
N LEU A 193 13.89 4.42 12.99
CA LEU A 193 14.84 3.40 13.42
C LEU A 193 14.61 2.89 14.85
N ASP A 194 13.76 3.57 15.64
CA ASP A 194 13.68 3.32 17.08
C ASP A 194 12.79 2.12 17.48
N ARG A 195 12.06 1.53 16.53
CA ARG A 195 11.17 0.40 16.82
C ARG A 195 11.89 -0.94 16.62
N PRO A 196 11.94 -1.79 17.65
CA PRO A 196 12.44 -3.15 17.50
C PRO A 196 11.44 -3.99 16.71
N PHE A 197 11.98 -4.83 15.86
CA PHE A 197 11.29 -5.88 15.12
C PHE A 197 11.71 -7.22 15.73
N TYR A 198 10.74 -7.95 16.30
CA TYR A 198 10.98 -9.22 17.00
C TYR A 198 10.68 -10.45 16.13
N GLU A 199 10.93 -11.65 16.63
CA GLU A 199 10.44 -12.89 16.01
C GLU A 199 9.08 -13.29 16.61
N TYR A 200 7.99 -12.77 16.05
CA TYR A 200 6.64 -13.20 16.43
C TYR A 200 6.24 -14.48 15.69
N VAL A 201 5.95 -15.53 16.44
CA VAL A 201 5.54 -16.84 15.92
C VAL A 201 4.06 -17.06 16.23
N TYR A 202 3.29 -17.47 15.23
CA TYR A 202 1.89 -17.83 15.45
C TYR A 202 1.78 -19.21 16.11
N ASP A 203 1.18 -19.28 17.29
CA ASP A 203 0.87 -20.55 17.96
C ASP A 203 -0.60 -20.93 17.70
N SER A 204 -0.82 -21.91 16.83
CA SER A 204 -2.16 -22.42 16.49
C SER A 204 -2.91 -23.06 17.67
N LYS A 205 -2.23 -23.42 18.77
CA LYS A 205 -2.89 -23.93 19.98
C LYS A 205 -3.47 -22.79 20.81
N LEU A 206 -2.73 -21.70 20.94
CA LEU A 206 -3.14 -20.51 21.68
C LEU A 206 -3.97 -19.56 20.81
N LYS A 207 -3.91 -19.74 19.49
CA LYS A 207 -4.52 -18.89 18.46
C LYS A 207 -4.03 -17.44 18.53
N ASP A 208 -2.76 -17.27 18.89
CA ASP A 208 -2.17 -15.96 19.15
C ASP A 208 -0.72 -15.88 18.65
N TRP A 209 -0.24 -14.65 18.44
CA TRP A 209 1.13 -14.36 18.04
C TRP A 209 2.00 -14.19 19.30
N LEU A 210 3.04 -15.01 19.42
CA LEU A 210 3.91 -15.04 20.58
C LEU A 210 5.30 -14.57 20.21
N ASN A 211 5.87 -13.70 21.02
CA ASN A 211 7.29 -13.38 20.96
C ASN A 211 8.06 -14.43 21.77
N GLU A 212 8.60 -15.45 21.09
CA GLU A 212 9.37 -16.52 21.75
C GLU A 212 10.72 -16.04 22.27
N SER A 213 11.29 -15.00 21.67
CA SER A 213 12.63 -14.49 21.96
C SER A 213 12.62 -12.97 22.07
N SER A 214 12.21 -12.44 23.22
CA SER A 214 12.17 -10.99 23.49
C SER A 214 13.53 -10.28 23.32
N ASP A 215 14.62 -11.04 23.39
CA ASP A 215 15.98 -10.53 23.26
C ASP A 215 16.47 -10.56 21.79
N ALA A 216 15.79 -11.32 20.91
CA ALA A 216 16.09 -11.40 19.49
C ALA A 216 15.30 -10.33 18.72
N SER A 217 15.93 -9.18 18.47
CA SER A 217 15.34 -8.11 17.68
C SER A 217 16.33 -7.46 16.72
N THR A 218 15.78 -6.86 15.68
CA THR A 218 16.49 -5.93 14.78
C THR A 218 15.74 -4.61 14.72
N GLN A 219 16.33 -3.58 14.14
CA GLN A 219 15.73 -2.25 14.06
C GLN A 219 15.71 -1.73 12.63
N GLY A 220 14.81 -0.78 12.35
CA GLY A 220 14.73 -0.14 11.05
C GLY A 220 14.07 -0.98 9.95
N ILE A 221 13.30 -2.01 10.31
CA ILE A 221 12.46 -2.77 9.39
C ILE A 221 11.01 -2.81 9.86
N SER A 222 10.08 -3.05 8.94
CA SER A 222 8.66 -3.24 9.23
C SER A 222 8.03 -4.20 8.24
N LEU A 223 6.89 -4.78 8.63
CA LEU A 223 6.03 -5.46 7.67
C LEU A 223 5.27 -4.42 6.86
N VAL A 224 5.21 -4.63 5.55
CA VAL A 224 4.41 -3.81 4.64
C VAL A 224 3.33 -4.68 4.03
N LEU A 225 2.09 -4.30 4.29
CA LEU A 225 0.90 -4.86 3.67
C LEU A 225 0.54 -3.98 2.48
N LYS A 226 0.47 -4.54 1.28
CA LYS A 226 0.14 -3.80 0.06
C LYS A 226 -1.01 -4.45 -0.69
N PHE A 227 -2.15 -3.79 -0.75
CA PHE A 227 -3.28 -4.23 -1.56
C PHE A 227 -2.95 -4.18 -3.05
N ALA A 228 -3.53 -5.12 -3.81
CA ALA A 228 -3.41 -5.14 -5.26
C ALA A 228 -4.10 -3.94 -5.92
N GLU A 229 -5.14 -3.42 -5.26
CA GLU A 229 -5.90 -2.24 -5.68
C GLU A 229 -6.11 -1.31 -4.49
N PRO A 230 -6.17 0.02 -4.69
CA PRO A 230 -6.44 0.95 -3.60
C PRO A 230 -7.82 0.71 -2.97
N VAL A 231 -7.89 0.78 -1.64
CA VAL A 231 -9.07 0.53 -0.83
C VAL A 231 -9.34 1.78 0.01
N VAL A 232 -10.62 2.08 0.21
CA VAL A 232 -11.03 3.25 1.00
C VAL A 232 -11.15 2.87 2.47
N PHE A 233 -10.47 3.58 3.37
CA PHE A 233 -10.49 3.37 4.82
C PHE A 233 -10.91 4.64 5.58
N PRO A 234 -11.65 4.52 6.70
CA PRO A 234 -11.87 5.65 7.60
C PRO A 234 -10.55 6.09 8.25
N GLU A 235 -10.28 7.39 8.28
CA GLU A 235 -9.05 7.94 8.90
C GLU A 235 -8.93 7.55 10.38
N THR A 236 -10.05 7.50 11.10
CA THR A 236 -10.09 7.17 12.54
C THR A 236 -9.66 5.75 12.86
N TRP A 237 -9.67 4.84 11.89
CA TRP A 237 -9.25 3.45 12.06
C TRP A 237 -7.74 3.27 11.93
N LEU A 238 -7.04 4.30 11.45
CA LEU A 238 -5.62 4.22 11.11
C LEU A 238 -4.81 5.08 12.07
N SER A 239 -3.88 4.45 12.77
CA SER A 239 -2.88 5.22 13.51
C SER A 239 -1.91 5.87 12.50
N PRO A 240 -1.36 7.07 12.80
CA PRO A 240 -0.39 7.72 11.93
C PRO A 240 0.86 6.88 11.64
N GLU A 241 1.13 5.90 12.50
CA GLU A 241 2.27 5.00 12.42
C GLU A 241 2.09 3.91 11.35
N ILE A 242 0.83 3.62 11.01
CA ILE A 242 0.48 2.62 10.01
C ILE A 242 0.59 3.18 8.58
N LEU A 243 0.46 4.49 8.43
CA LEU A 243 0.47 5.16 7.13
C LEU A 243 1.90 5.22 6.56
N ILE A 244 2.06 4.78 5.31
CA ILE A 244 3.33 4.91 4.57
C ILE A 244 3.48 6.31 3.99
N ASP A 245 2.40 6.84 3.40
CA ASP A 245 2.38 8.16 2.79
C ASP A 245 2.10 9.24 3.83
N GLU A 246 2.95 10.27 3.87
CA GLU A 246 2.73 11.45 4.73
C GLU A 246 1.44 12.22 4.38
N LYS A 247 0.93 12.03 3.16
CA LYS A 247 -0.29 12.68 2.65
C LYS A 247 -1.11 11.67 1.84
N PRO A 248 -1.91 10.83 2.52
CA PRO A 248 -2.76 9.88 1.84
C PRO A 248 -3.79 10.60 0.96
N LYS A 249 -4.20 9.95 -0.13
CA LYS A 249 -5.17 10.53 -1.06
C LYS A 249 -6.55 10.49 -0.42
N LEU A 250 -7.21 11.64 -0.32
CA LEU A 250 -8.59 11.71 0.14
C LEU A 250 -9.55 11.07 -0.88
N PHE A 251 -10.49 10.28 -0.38
CA PHE A 251 -11.60 9.74 -1.15
C PHE A 251 -12.80 10.69 -1.02
N GLU A 252 -13.15 11.34 -2.14
CA GLU A 252 -14.30 12.23 -2.20
C GLU A 252 -15.58 11.41 -2.46
N LEU A 253 -16.54 11.51 -1.55
CA LEU A 253 -17.87 10.94 -1.77
C LEU A 253 -18.59 11.65 -2.92
N PRO A 254 -19.43 10.93 -3.69
CA PRO A 254 -20.24 11.54 -4.73
C PRO A 254 -21.09 12.69 -4.22
N HIS A 255 -21.07 13.79 -4.96
CA HIS A 255 -22.05 14.85 -4.76
C HIS A 255 -23.42 14.44 -5.32
N GLN A 256 -24.50 14.98 -4.75
CA GLN A 256 -25.88 14.71 -5.19
C GLN A 256 -26.11 14.95 -6.70
N SER A 257 -25.33 15.85 -7.32
CA SER A 257 -25.36 16.11 -8.77
C SER A 257 -24.82 14.96 -9.63
N GLN A 258 -24.00 14.08 -9.06
CA GLN A 258 -23.37 12.94 -9.73
C GLN A 258 -24.19 11.64 -9.56
N LEU A 259 -25.16 11.65 -8.63
CA LEU A 259 -26.04 10.53 -8.35
C LEU A 259 -27.21 10.47 -9.33
N LYS A 260 -27.79 9.28 -9.51
CA LYS A 260 -29.08 9.14 -10.21
C LYS A 260 -30.17 9.93 -9.47
N HIS A 261 -31.05 10.59 -10.22
CA HIS A 261 -32.10 11.47 -9.67
C HIS A 261 -33.08 10.77 -8.71
N THR A 262 -33.13 9.44 -8.74
CA THR A 262 -33.95 8.60 -7.86
C THR A 262 -33.33 8.36 -6.49
N ILE A 263 -32.12 8.86 -6.21
CA ILE A 263 -31.35 8.52 -5.02
C ILE A 263 -31.11 9.75 -4.17
N LYS A 264 -31.29 9.62 -2.85
CA LYS A 264 -30.82 10.59 -1.87
C LYS A 264 -29.80 9.91 -0.97
N LEU A 265 -28.53 10.33 -1.06
CA LEU A 265 -27.45 9.83 -0.21
C LEU A 265 -27.29 10.75 1.00
N GLN A 266 -27.51 10.21 2.19
CA GLN A 266 -27.19 10.85 3.46
C GLN A 266 -25.83 10.32 3.93
N ASN A 267 -24.85 11.21 4.00
CA ASN A 267 -23.54 10.92 4.56
C ASN A 267 -23.57 11.14 6.09
N GLU A 268 -23.37 10.08 6.86
CA GLU A 268 -23.22 10.12 8.33
C GLU A 268 -21.80 9.76 8.78
N LEU A 269 -20.83 9.80 7.88
CA LEU A 269 -19.43 9.60 8.25
C LEU A 269 -18.98 10.68 9.23
N THR A 270 -18.38 10.23 10.32
CA THR A 270 -17.73 11.04 11.35
C THR A 270 -16.28 11.36 11.02
N SER A 271 -15.70 10.66 10.04
CA SER A 271 -14.30 10.74 9.65
C SER A 271 -14.11 10.90 8.14
N GLU A 272 -12.95 11.43 7.74
CA GLU A 272 -12.55 11.47 6.34
C GLU A 272 -12.19 10.06 5.85
N MET A 273 -12.43 9.80 4.57
CA MET A 273 -12.11 8.52 3.94
C MET A 273 -10.81 8.65 3.15
N LEU A 274 -9.87 7.74 3.40
CA LEU A 274 -8.55 7.70 2.78
C LEU A 274 -8.48 6.58 1.76
N LEU A 275 -8.01 6.88 0.55
CA LEU A 275 -7.71 5.89 -0.47
C LEU A 275 -6.26 5.43 -0.32
N LEU A 276 -6.07 4.18 0.11
CA LEU A 276 -4.77 3.61 0.46
C LEU A 276 -4.53 2.31 -0.29
N ASP A 277 -3.30 2.09 -0.73
CA ASP A 277 -2.87 0.82 -1.30
C ASP A 277 -1.88 0.07 -0.41
N SER A 278 -1.34 0.72 0.63
CA SER A 278 -0.25 0.15 1.41
C SER A 278 -0.20 0.67 2.85
N PHE A 279 0.20 -0.22 3.75
CA PHE A 279 0.21 -0.06 5.19
C PHE A 279 1.54 -0.58 5.73
N ARG A 280 2.16 0.19 6.62
CA ARG A 280 3.30 -0.27 7.39
C ARG A 280 2.79 -0.75 8.74
N ILE A 281 2.98 -2.01 9.07
CA ILE A 281 2.59 -2.51 10.40
C ILE A 281 3.83 -2.95 11.17
N SER A 282 3.81 -2.70 12.47
CA SER A 282 4.70 -3.43 13.36
C SER A 282 4.31 -4.91 13.28
N ASN A 283 5.28 -5.80 13.44
CA ASN A 283 4.94 -7.23 13.49
C ASN A 283 4.21 -7.62 14.77
N GLU A 284 4.21 -6.78 15.80
CA GLU A 284 3.32 -6.90 16.97
C GLU A 284 1.85 -6.69 16.59
N ASP A 285 1.61 -5.85 15.57
CA ASP A 285 0.29 -5.46 15.09
C ASP A 285 -0.19 -6.38 13.94
N ILE A 286 0.49 -7.50 13.69
CA ILE A 286 0.07 -8.48 12.66
C ILE A 286 -1.33 -9.06 12.92
N SER A 287 -1.80 -8.95 14.16
CA SER A 287 -3.17 -9.29 14.57
C SER A 287 -4.25 -8.41 13.90
N LEU A 288 -3.90 -7.24 13.34
CA LEU A 288 -4.80 -6.36 12.58
C LEU A 288 -5.07 -6.86 11.16
N LEU A 289 -4.27 -7.79 10.64
CA LEU A 289 -4.40 -8.36 9.29
C LEU A 289 -5.82 -8.85 8.95
N PRO A 290 -6.54 -9.58 9.83
CA PRO A 290 -7.89 -10.05 9.56
C PRO A 290 -8.87 -8.89 9.38
N ASP A 291 -8.70 -7.80 10.12
CA ASP A 291 -9.59 -6.64 10.03
C ASP A 291 -9.39 -5.90 8.70
N PHE A 292 -8.13 -5.73 8.27
CA PHE A 292 -7.83 -5.19 6.94
C PHE A 292 -8.44 -6.02 5.81
N LEU A 293 -8.35 -7.36 5.92
CA LEU A 293 -8.89 -8.27 4.91
C LEU A 293 -10.42 -8.36 4.92
N LYS A 294 -11.05 -8.34 6.10
CA LYS A 294 -12.52 -8.27 6.22
C LYS A 294 -13.04 -6.96 5.65
N TRP A 295 -12.37 -5.86 5.97
CA TRP A 295 -12.74 -4.56 5.44
C TRP A 295 -12.60 -4.52 3.92
N TYR A 296 -11.52 -5.08 3.37
CA TYR A 296 -11.36 -5.23 1.93
C TYR A 296 -12.55 -5.96 1.29
N ASN A 297 -12.96 -7.11 1.85
CA ASN A 297 -14.11 -7.86 1.33
C ASN A 297 -15.40 -7.05 1.40
N TRP A 298 -15.67 -6.41 2.53
CA TRP A 298 -16.86 -5.60 2.71
C TRP A 298 -16.87 -4.40 1.75
N HIS A 299 -15.75 -3.70 1.61
CA HIS A 299 -15.58 -2.61 0.67
C HIS A 299 -15.84 -3.07 -0.77
N LYS A 300 -15.26 -4.21 -1.19
CA LYS A 300 -15.44 -4.75 -2.54
C LYS A 300 -16.86 -5.22 -2.84
N ILE A 301 -17.48 -5.94 -1.91
CA ILE A 301 -18.82 -6.52 -2.11
C ILE A 301 -19.90 -5.45 -1.98
N VAL A 302 -19.81 -4.60 -0.95
CA VAL A 302 -20.87 -3.67 -0.57
C VAL A 302 -20.62 -2.28 -1.12
N LEU A 303 -19.53 -1.61 -0.70
CA LEU A 303 -19.32 -0.20 -1.02
C LEU A 303 -19.06 0.04 -2.51
N GLU A 304 -18.17 -0.73 -3.12
CA GLU A 304 -17.84 -0.55 -4.53
C GLU A 304 -19.04 -0.79 -5.44
N GLU A 305 -19.81 -1.85 -5.18
CA GLU A 305 -21.04 -2.15 -5.91
C GLU A 305 -22.13 -1.09 -5.65
N LEU A 306 -22.25 -0.61 -4.41
CA LEU A 306 -23.14 0.51 -4.07
C LEU A 306 -22.78 1.74 -4.91
N PHE A 307 -21.51 2.16 -4.91
CA PHE A 307 -21.06 3.33 -5.67
C PHE A 307 -21.28 3.15 -7.17
N LYS A 308 -21.00 1.97 -7.75
CA LYS A 308 -21.31 1.67 -9.16
C LYS A 308 -22.79 1.81 -9.49
N LEU A 309 -23.68 1.41 -8.58
CA LEU A 309 -25.12 1.42 -8.82
C LEU A 309 -25.73 2.82 -8.69
N ILE A 310 -25.23 3.63 -7.75
CA ILE A 310 -25.79 4.96 -7.47
C ILE A 310 -25.25 6.05 -8.39
N MET A 311 -24.04 5.88 -8.93
CA MET A 311 -23.43 6.83 -9.86
C MET A 311 -24.11 6.79 -11.23
N GLN A 312 -24.17 7.94 -11.90
CA GLN A 312 -24.56 7.98 -13.31
C GLN A 312 -23.48 7.30 -14.17
N GLU A 313 -23.88 6.52 -15.20
CA GLU A 313 -22.99 5.66 -16.01
C GLU A 313 -21.81 6.38 -16.69
N ASN A 314 -21.80 7.71 -16.69
CA ASN A 314 -20.73 8.54 -17.25
C ASN A 314 -19.53 8.78 -16.31
N PHE A 315 -19.48 8.18 -15.12
CA PHE A 315 -18.41 8.41 -14.12
C PHE A 315 -17.26 7.38 -14.11
N ASN A 316 -17.14 6.51 -15.11
CA ASN A 316 -16.11 5.46 -15.19
C ASN A 316 -14.64 5.95 -15.35
N ASN A 317 -14.31 7.20 -14.99
CA ASN A 317 -12.94 7.73 -15.04
C ASN A 317 -12.35 8.02 -13.64
N ILE A 318 -12.51 7.09 -12.69
CA ILE A 318 -11.73 7.10 -11.42
C ILE A 318 -10.37 6.38 -11.62
N SER A 319 -9.79 6.48 -12.81
CA SER A 319 -8.41 6.08 -13.06
C SER A 319 -7.81 7.02 -14.11
N ASN A 320 -6.80 7.78 -13.70
CA ASN A 320 -5.96 8.69 -14.49
C ASN A 320 -6.46 10.14 -14.64
N SER A 321 -6.27 10.95 -13.60
CA SER A 321 -6.02 12.40 -13.79
C SER A 321 -4.56 12.71 -13.43
N SER A 322 -3.72 12.62 -14.45
CA SER A 322 -2.36 13.16 -14.49
C SER A 322 -2.38 14.69 -14.38
N SER A 323 -1.52 15.23 -13.50
CA SER A 323 -0.87 16.55 -13.55
C SER A 323 -1.44 17.59 -14.53
N GLY A 324 -2.28 18.49 -14.02
CA GLY A 324 -2.69 19.73 -14.69
C GLY A 324 -1.92 20.93 -14.14
N THR A 325 -1.02 21.46 -14.95
CA THR A 325 -0.11 22.58 -14.68
C THR A 325 -0.88 23.86 -14.36
N THR A 326 -0.60 24.48 -13.21
CA THR A 326 -1.14 25.79 -12.83
C THR A 326 -0.58 26.88 -13.73
N GLN A 327 -1.40 27.40 -14.65
CA GLN A 327 -1.04 28.58 -15.44
C GLN A 327 -1.09 29.84 -14.60
N SER A 328 0.06 30.51 -14.51
CA SER A 328 0.28 31.81 -13.90
C SER A 328 -0.46 32.93 -14.65
N LYS A 329 -1.26 33.74 -13.93
CA LYS A 329 -1.77 35.03 -14.44
C LYS A 329 -0.65 36.09 -14.48
N PRO A 330 -0.62 36.96 -15.52
CA PRO A 330 0.49 37.89 -15.75
C PRO A 330 0.45 39.11 -14.84
N ARG A 331 1.62 39.40 -14.26
CA ARG A 331 1.94 40.51 -13.36
C ARG A 331 2.15 41.80 -14.17
N ARG A 332 1.31 42.83 -14.00
CA ARG A 332 1.57 44.19 -14.51
C ARG A 332 2.53 44.94 -13.58
N ARG A 333 3.61 45.49 -14.15
CA ARG A 333 4.59 46.39 -13.54
C ARG A 333 4.12 47.85 -13.60
N SER A 334 4.43 48.62 -12.55
CA SER A 334 4.95 50.02 -12.51
C SER A 334 4.44 50.71 -11.24
N SER A 335 5.12 51.58 -10.50
CA SER A 335 6.47 52.13 -10.48
C SER A 335 6.50 53.20 -9.37
N VAL A 336 7.61 53.28 -8.61
CA VAL A 336 8.32 54.55 -8.29
C VAL A 336 7.81 55.46 -7.13
N LEU A 337 8.79 55.87 -6.30
CA LEU A 337 8.87 56.92 -5.25
C LEU A 337 8.20 56.64 -3.89
N SER A 338 8.72 57.02 -2.73
CA SER A 338 10.02 57.49 -2.22
C SER A 338 9.81 57.82 -0.74
N ASN A 339 10.76 57.47 0.12
CA ASN A 339 11.13 58.11 1.39
C ASN A 339 10.10 59.01 2.14
N ARG A 340 9.66 58.57 3.33
CA ARG A 340 9.72 59.33 4.59
C ARG A 340 9.33 58.45 5.80
N ARG A 341 10.19 58.42 6.82
CA ARG A 341 9.92 58.06 8.23
C ARG A 341 10.10 59.36 9.06
N PRO A 342 9.76 59.40 10.36
CA PRO A 342 8.53 58.96 11.05
C PRO A 342 8.05 60.06 12.04
N SER A 343 6.89 59.90 12.73
CA SER A 343 6.71 60.27 14.15
C SER A 343 5.24 60.19 14.60
N MET A 344 5.09 59.52 15.75
CA MET A 344 4.00 59.43 16.73
C MET A 344 2.94 60.53 16.74
N THR A 345 1.65 60.15 16.72
CA THR A 345 0.81 59.99 17.93
C THR A 345 -0.55 59.36 17.60
N ASP A 346 -0.95 58.43 18.45
CA ASP A 346 -2.30 58.10 18.92
C ASP A 346 -3.46 57.78 17.96
N SER A 347 -4.00 56.58 18.22
CA SER A 347 -5.42 56.24 18.19
C SER A 347 -6.09 56.09 16.83
N MET A 348 -6.14 54.85 16.32
CA MET A 348 -7.42 54.14 16.11
C MET A 348 -7.14 52.74 15.54
N MET A 349 -7.66 51.77 16.27
CA MET A 349 -7.62 50.35 15.96
C MET A 349 -8.41 50.00 14.69
N LEU A 350 -7.91 48.99 13.98
CA LEU A 350 -8.66 48.01 13.19
C LEU A 350 -9.59 48.57 12.10
N ARG A 351 -9.01 48.87 10.93
CA ARG A 351 -9.68 48.71 9.64
C ARG A 351 -8.77 47.93 8.71
N ASP A 352 -8.95 46.61 8.67
CA ASP A 352 -8.52 45.76 7.55
C ASP A 352 -9.23 44.41 7.62
N SER A 353 -10.46 44.42 7.11
CA SER A 353 -11.16 43.23 6.63
C SER A 353 -12.28 43.76 5.73
N GLY A 354 -12.17 43.50 4.43
CA GLY A 354 -13.05 43.99 3.37
C GLY A 354 -14.49 43.47 3.50
N ILE A 355 -15.20 43.97 4.49
CA ILE A 355 -16.65 43.84 4.62
C ILE A 355 -17.25 45.02 3.86
N LEU A 356 -17.92 44.72 2.74
CA LEU A 356 -18.84 45.64 2.09
C LEU A 356 -19.91 46.01 3.13
N GLN A 357 -19.87 47.23 3.64
CA GLN A 357 -20.95 47.78 4.44
C GLN A 357 -22.11 48.07 3.48
N TYR A 358 -23.12 47.19 3.46
CA TYR A 358 -24.41 47.53 2.86
C TYR A 358 -25.04 48.64 3.68
N THR A 359 -25.41 49.72 3.01
CA THR A 359 -26.11 50.82 3.67
C THR A 359 -27.56 50.38 3.91
N LEU A 360 -28.16 50.71 5.05
CA LEU A 360 -29.56 50.36 5.40
C LEU A 360 -30.61 50.71 4.31
N LYS A 361 -30.26 51.61 3.40
CA LYS A 361 -31.06 51.99 2.23
C LYS A 361 -31.09 50.93 1.12
N GLU A 362 -30.01 50.15 0.94
CA GLU A 362 -29.93 49.04 -0.04
C GLU A 362 -30.68 47.78 0.42
N ILE A 363 -30.85 47.59 1.73
CA ILE A 363 -31.63 46.46 2.28
C ILE A 363 -33.14 46.71 2.11
N LEU A 364 -33.57 47.97 2.10
CA LEU A 364 -34.98 48.34 1.99
C LEU A 364 -35.51 48.39 0.54
N ASP A 365 -34.62 48.48 -0.45
CA ASP A 365 -34.98 48.56 -1.88
C ASP A 365 -34.91 47.19 -2.60
N GLN A 366 -34.68 46.08 -1.90
CA GLN A 366 -34.79 44.75 -2.49
C GLN A 366 -36.27 44.38 -2.67
N PRO A 367 -36.69 43.90 -3.86
CA PRO A 367 -38.07 43.51 -4.08
C PRO A 367 -38.42 42.35 -3.16
N VAL A 368 -39.46 42.55 -2.34
CA VAL A 368 -40.10 41.53 -1.52
C VAL A 368 -40.45 40.36 -2.43
N ILE A 369 -39.78 39.22 -2.26
CA ILE A 369 -40.24 37.95 -2.81
C ILE A 369 -41.60 37.72 -2.16
N SER A 370 -42.66 37.89 -2.95
CA SER A 370 -44.00 37.53 -2.56
C SER A 370 -44.02 36.04 -2.23
N ASP A 371 -44.37 35.70 -1.00
CA ASP A 371 -44.79 34.36 -0.58
C ASP A 371 -45.99 33.94 -1.46
N GLY A 372 -45.68 33.36 -2.61
CA GLY A 372 -46.62 32.77 -3.54
C GLY A 372 -46.43 31.26 -3.50
N GLU A 373 -47.34 30.58 -2.81
CA GLU A 373 -47.90 29.27 -3.18
C GLU A 373 -46.98 28.34 -4.00
N ASP A 374 -46.01 27.72 -3.34
CA ASP A 374 -45.34 26.49 -3.81
C ASP A 374 -45.89 25.27 -3.03
N GLU A 375 -47.22 25.10 -3.02
CA GLU A 375 -47.89 23.91 -2.46
C GLU A 375 -48.08 22.75 -3.46
N ASP A 376 -47.52 22.82 -4.67
CA ASP A 376 -47.80 21.82 -5.74
C ASP A 376 -46.54 21.21 -6.41
N MET A 377 -45.58 20.68 -5.64
CA MET A 377 -44.47 19.85 -6.16
C MET A 377 -44.09 18.64 -5.27
N ASP A 378 -45.02 18.11 -4.46
CA ASP A 378 -44.72 16.99 -3.54
C ASP A 378 -45.04 15.57 -4.07
N ILE A 379 -45.47 15.44 -5.33
CA ILE A 379 -45.92 14.13 -5.87
C ILE A 379 -44.76 13.17 -6.24
N ASP A 380 -43.52 13.66 -6.37
CA ASP A 380 -42.37 12.80 -6.76
C ASP A 380 -41.41 12.42 -5.61
N LYS A 381 -41.63 12.91 -4.38
CA LYS A 381 -40.76 12.56 -3.24
C LYS A 381 -40.94 11.13 -2.73
N GLU A 382 -42.06 10.47 -3.02
CA GLU A 382 -42.33 9.10 -2.55
C GLU A 382 -41.54 8.00 -3.26
N LYS A 383 -40.88 8.31 -4.39
CA LYS A 383 -40.08 7.32 -5.15
C LYS A 383 -38.56 7.44 -4.96
N GLN A 384 -38.09 8.38 -4.14
CA GLN A 384 -36.66 8.52 -3.90
C GLN A 384 -36.16 7.45 -2.91
N LEU A 385 -35.16 6.69 -3.34
CA LEU A 385 -34.46 5.71 -2.53
C LEU A 385 -33.51 6.44 -1.58
N HIS A 386 -33.79 6.35 -0.28
CA HIS A 386 -32.95 6.95 0.75
C HIS A 386 -31.86 5.97 1.19
N ILE A 387 -30.59 6.35 1.00
CA ILE A 387 -29.42 5.58 1.38
C ILE A 387 -28.68 6.35 2.46
N VAL A 388 -28.43 5.73 3.61
CA VAL A 388 -27.58 6.30 4.66
C VAL A 388 -26.28 5.52 4.68
N LEU A 389 -25.17 6.24 4.53
CA LEU A 389 -23.82 5.69 4.58
C LEU A 389 -23.15 6.12 5.89
N ASN A 390 -22.68 5.14 6.65
CA ASN A 390 -21.86 5.29 7.84
C ASN A 390 -20.57 4.45 7.67
N GLU A 391 -19.57 4.65 8.53
CA GLU A 391 -18.32 3.88 8.53
C GLU A 391 -18.56 2.37 8.67
N GLU A 392 -19.54 1.98 9.49
CA GLU A 392 -19.72 0.57 9.89
C GLU A 392 -20.94 -0.10 9.25
N PHE A 393 -21.85 0.67 8.64
CA PHE A 393 -23.08 0.15 8.06
C PHE A 393 -23.64 1.00 6.92
N VAL A 394 -24.44 0.36 6.07
CA VAL A 394 -25.25 1.00 5.04
C VAL A 394 -26.72 0.70 5.31
N TYR A 395 -27.57 1.73 5.37
CA TYR A 395 -29.02 1.59 5.44
C TYR A 395 -29.69 1.90 4.12
N LEU A 396 -30.70 1.09 3.79
CA LEU A 396 -31.57 1.25 2.63
C LEU A 396 -33.02 1.47 3.10
N GLY A 397 -33.42 2.73 3.23
CA GLY A 397 -34.72 3.09 3.80
C GLY A 397 -34.88 2.66 5.26
N LYS A 398 -36.07 2.16 5.64
CA LYS A 398 -36.41 1.77 7.04
C LYS A 398 -36.27 0.28 7.34
N GLN A 399 -35.91 -0.56 6.37
CA GLN A 399 -36.13 -2.01 6.45
C GLN A 399 -34.89 -2.88 6.27
N GLN A 400 -33.81 -2.35 5.69
CA GLN A 400 -32.63 -3.15 5.37
C GLN A 400 -31.36 -2.41 5.77
N SER A 401 -30.49 -3.11 6.47
CA SER A 401 -29.18 -2.67 6.91
C SER A 401 -28.15 -3.73 6.57
N CYS A 402 -26.95 -3.28 6.23
CA CYS A 402 -25.80 -4.15 6.03
C CYS A 402 -24.67 -3.59 6.88
N SER A 403 -24.21 -4.33 7.89
CA SER A 403 -23.06 -3.93 8.70
C SER A 403 -21.80 -4.71 8.33
N TYR A 404 -20.67 -4.06 8.49
CA TYR A 404 -19.35 -4.69 8.52
C TYR A 404 -19.25 -5.79 9.60
N HIS A 405 -19.90 -5.61 10.76
CA HIS A 405 -19.78 -6.53 11.90
C HIS A 405 -20.55 -7.84 11.78
N ASP A 406 -21.50 -7.92 10.83
CA ASP A 406 -22.36 -9.09 10.66
C ASP A 406 -21.56 -10.34 10.21
N ASN A 407 -20.32 -10.17 9.71
CA ASN A 407 -19.38 -11.23 9.32
C ASN A 407 -20.00 -12.33 8.41
N ASP A 408 -20.98 -11.96 7.58
CA ASP A 408 -21.66 -12.90 6.69
C ASP A 408 -21.63 -12.38 5.24
N GLU A 409 -20.75 -12.99 4.45
CA GLU A 409 -20.60 -12.66 3.03
C GLU A 409 -21.89 -12.92 2.24
N GLU A 410 -22.68 -13.93 2.64
CA GLU A 410 -23.98 -14.22 2.01
C GLU A 410 -25.00 -13.13 2.32
N ALA A 411 -25.00 -12.61 3.55
CA ALA A 411 -25.83 -11.48 3.94
C ALA A 411 -25.45 -10.21 3.14
N TRP A 412 -24.15 -9.94 2.98
CA TRP A 412 -23.67 -8.82 2.18
C TRP A 412 -24.09 -8.93 0.71
N LYS A 413 -23.94 -10.12 0.11
CA LYS A 413 -24.40 -10.38 -1.27
C LYS A 413 -25.92 -10.22 -1.40
N THR A 414 -26.68 -10.76 -0.45
CA THR A 414 -28.15 -10.64 -0.42
C THR A 414 -28.60 -9.18 -0.34
N PHE A 415 -27.89 -8.36 0.46
CA PHE A 415 -28.14 -6.93 0.54
C PHE A 415 -27.88 -6.24 -0.81
N VAL A 416 -26.75 -6.52 -1.45
CA VAL A 416 -26.40 -5.96 -2.76
C VAL A 416 -27.38 -6.39 -3.85
N ASP A 417 -27.81 -7.64 -3.86
CA ASP A 417 -28.82 -8.14 -4.80
C ASP A 417 -30.17 -7.46 -4.59
N CYS A 418 -30.56 -7.24 -3.33
CA CYS A 418 -31.76 -6.46 -3.03
C CYS A 418 -31.62 -5.01 -3.50
N LEU A 419 -30.45 -4.40 -3.30
CA LEU A 419 -30.17 -3.05 -3.77
C LEU A 419 -30.26 -2.98 -5.30
N LYS A 420 -29.64 -3.92 -6.03
CA LYS A 420 -29.75 -4.06 -7.49
C LYS A 420 -31.21 -4.18 -7.95
N SER A 421 -32.02 -4.98 -7.26
CA SER A 421 -33.44 -5.16 -7.61
C SER A 421 -34.29 -3.90 -7.49
N LYS A 422 -33.89 -2.92 -6.67
CA LYS A 422 -34.57 -1.62 -6.55
C LYS A 422 -34.14 -0.60 -7.61
N PHE A 423 -33.07 -0.90 -8.36
CA PHE A 423 -32.54 -0.06 -9.44
C PHE A 423 -32.93 -0.53 -10.84
N VAL A 424 -33.48 -1.73 -10.98
CA VAL A 424 -34.14 -2.26 -12.20
C VAL A 424 -35.60 -1.85 -12.18
#